data_AF-A0A4Q8QL93-F1
#
_entry.id   AF-A0A4Q8QL93-F1
#
_cell.length_a   1.000
_cell.length_b   1.000
_cell.length_c   1.000
_cell.angle_alpha   90.00
_cell.angle_beta   90.00
_cell.angle_gamma   90.00
#
_symmetry.space_group_name_H-M   'P 1'
#
loop_
_entity.id
_entity.type
_entity.pdbx_description
1 polymer ?
#
loop_
_entity_poly.entity_id
_entity_poly.type
_entity_poly.pdbx_seq_one_letter_code
_entity_poly.pdbx_strand_id
1 'polypeptide(L)'
;MGPGKLAQAVNRKLCWICGQPLGVYKAFPIGPMCAINRNISEPPSHWECAEYAVQACPFLANPRMRRNEKDLPSDHREPAGTMIRRNPGAIGIWVTKQYSAVRCGDGVLFRLGDPERVVWYREGRKATRAEVEESIESGLPELLKRGEISADELTGLRRKAEPYLPA
;
A
#
# COMPACT_ATOMS: atom_id res chain seq x y z
N MET A 1 10.57 14.80 3.62
CA MET A 1 10.58 14.30 5.02
C MET A 1 11.96 14.53 5.60
N GLY A 2 12.08 14.92 6.88
CA GLY A 2 13.40 15.07 7.50
C GLY A 2 14.19 13.75 7.48
N PRO A 3 15.53 13.81 7.38
CA PRO A 3 16.37 12.62 7.34
C PRO A 3 16.11 11.72 8.55
N GLY A 4 16.03 10.40 8.31
CA GLY A 4 15.89 9.38 9.36
C GLY A 4 14.48 9.16 9.92
N LYS A 5 13.45 9.93 9.54
CA LYS A 5 12.08 9.74 10.05
C LYS A 5 11.51 8.34 9.78
N LEU A 6 11.78 7.78 8.59
CA LEU A 6 11.37 6.41 8.25
C LEU A 6 12.04 5.38 9.16
N ALA A 7 13.36 5.48 9.33
CA ALA A 7 14.10 4.59 10.23
C ALA A 7 13.61 4.72 11.69
N GLN A 8 13.31 5.93 12.15
CA GLN A 8 12.73 6.14 13.48
C GLN A 8 11.35 5.49 13.62
N ALA A 9 10.46 5.68 12.65
CA ALA A 9 9.12 5.07 12.68
C ALA A 9 9.19 3.55 12.74
N VAL A 10 10.04 2.93 11.92
CA VAL A 10 10.21 1.47 11.88
C VAL A 10 10.87 0.97 13.17
N ASN A 11 12.02 1.52 13.55
CA ASN A 11 12.81 1.00 14.68
C ASN A 11 12.13 1.22 16.03
N ARG A 12 11.39 2.32 16.18
CA ARG A 12 10.65 2.64 17.41
C ARG A 12 9.18 2.21 17.36
N LYS A 13 8.77 1.51 16.29
CA LYS A 13 7.39 1.01 16.09
C LYS A 13 6.35 2.13 16.24
N LEU A 14 6.58 3.26 15.57
CA LEU A 14 5.67 4.42 15.61
C LEU A 14 4.75 4.43 14.39
N CYS A 15 3.54 4.93 14.60
CA CYS A 15 2.56 5.13 13.54
C CYS A 15 3.04 6.16 12.55
N TRP A 16 2.95 5.83 11.26
CA TRP A 16 3.41 6.72 10.20
C TRP A 16 2.65 8.05 10.13
N ILE A 17 1.41 8.05 10.58
CA ILE A 17 0.51 9.20 10.50
C ILE A 17 0.61 10.05 11.77
N CYS A 18 0.39 9.47 12.96
CA CYS A 18 0.30 10.24 14.21
C CYS A 18 1.59 10.23 15.06
N GLY A 19 2.59 9.41 14.71
CA GLY A 19 3.86 9.31 15.44
C GLY A 19 3.81 8.59 16.80
N GLN A 20 2.64 8.11 17.24
CA GLN A 20 2.48 7.39 18.50
C GLN A 20 2.88 5.91 18.40
N PRO A 21 3.26 5.25 19.51
CA PRO A 21 3.60 3.82 19.50
C PRO A 21 2.48 2.93 18.96
N LEU A 22 2.86 1.97 18.12
CA LEU A 22 1.96 0.98 17.52
C LEU A 22 1.86 -0.27 18.41
N GLY A 23 0.63 -0.77 18.57
CA GLY A 23 0.34 -2.07 19.19
C GLY A 23 0.71 -3.26 18.31
N VAL A 24 0.19 -4.45 18.62
CA VAL A 24 0.50 -5.70 17.91
C VAL A 24 0.03 -5.66 16.44
N TYR A 25 -1.15 -5.10 16.19
CA TYR A 25 -1.72 -4.97 14.86
C TYR A 25 -1.13 -3.78 14.10
N LYS A 26 -0.76 -4.01 12.84
CA LYS A 26 -0.17 -3.03 11.93
C LYS A 26 -1.08 -2.85 10.74
N ALA A 27 -1.60 -1.65 10.53
CA ALA A 27 -2.46 -1.33 9.40
C ALA A 27 -1.65 -0.68 8.27
N PHE A 28 -1.84 -1.17 7.06
CA PHE A 28 -1.20 -0.66 5.85
C PHE A 28 -2.28 -0.26 4.83
N PRO A 29 -2.46 1.05 4.52
CA PRO A 29 -3.22 1.48 3.36
C PRO A 29 -2.50 1.04 2.08
N ILE A 30 -3.10 0.12 1.34
CA ILE A 30 -2.48 -0.52 0.18
C ILE A 30 -3.40 -0.48 -1.04
N GLY A 31 -2.81 -0.37 -2.23
CA GLY A 31 -3.56 -0.62 -3.47
C GLY A 31 -3.71 -2.13 -3.74
N PRO A 32 -4.58 -2.56 -4.67
CA PRO A 32 -4.78 -3.99 -4.97
C PRO A 32 -3.52 -4.71 -5.43
N MET A 33 -2.61 -4.03 -6.15
CA MET A 33 -1.33 -4.62 -6.56
C MET A 33 -0.40 -4.91 -5.39
N CYS A 34 -0.43 -4.07 -4.35
CA CYS A 34 0.30 -4.31 -3.11
C CYS A 34 -0.29 -5.49 -2.33
N ALA A 35 -1.62 -5.70 -2.41
CA ALA A 35 -2.27 -6.87 -1.80
C ALA A 35 -1.83 -8.16 -2.50
N ILE A 36 -1.69 -8.15 -3.82
CA ILE A 36 -1.22 -9.30 -4.60
C ILE A 36 0.27 -9.59 -4.35
N ASN A 37 1.14 -8.60 -4.52
CA ASN A 37 2.59 -8.81 -4.43
C ASN A 37 3.16 -8.75 -3.00
N ARG A 38 2.33 -8.39 -2.00
CA ARG A 38 2.68 -8.24 -0.58
C ARG A 38 3.77 -7.21 -0.30
N ASN A 39 4.01 -6.24 -1.18
CA ASN A 39 5.03 -5.21 -1.00
C ASN A 39 4.41 -3.81 -0.95
N ILE A 40 4.89 -2.98 -0.04
CA ILE A 40 4.54 -1.57 0.07
C ILE A 40 5.77 -0.74 0.49
N SER A 41 5.85 0.51 0.06
CA SER A 41 6.95 1.42 0.41
C SER A 41 6.68 2.28 1.65
N GLU A 42 5.46 2.26 2.18
CA GLU A 42 5.03 3.02 3.35
C GLU A 42 5.00 2.15 4.61
N PRO A 43 5.45 2.68 5.76
CA PRO A 43 5.45 1.96 7.03
C PRO A 43 4.04 1.87 7.64
N PRO A 44 3.84 1.02 8.66
CA PRO A 44 2.52 0.79 9.25
C PRO A 44 1.96 1.99 10.02
N SER A 45 0.65 1.99 10.16
CA SER A 45 -0.14 2.93 10.96
C SER A 45 -1.08 2.21 11.93
N HIS A 46 -1.70 2.96 12.85
CA HIS A 46 -2.87 2.48 13.58
C HIS A 46 -4.05 2.28 12.60
N TRP A 47 -5.02 1.45 12.98
CA TRP A 47 -6.23 1.23 12.19
C TRP A 47 -6.98 2.54 11.93
N GLU A 48 -7.21 3.32 12.98
CA GLU A 48 -8.00 4.55 12.96
C GLU A 48 -7.29 5.62 12.11
N CYS A 49 -5.96 5.69 12.19
CA CYS A 49 -5.18 6.59 11.36
C CYS A 49 -5.25 6.19 9.88
N ALA A 50 -5.15 4.88 9.58
CA ALA A 50 -5.28 4.37 8.21
C ALA A 50 -6.70 4.61 7.66
N GLU A 51 -7.74 4.39 8.47
CA GLU A 51 -9.13 4.64 8.13
C GLU A 51 -9.38 6.11 7.83
N TYR A 52 -8.90 7.01 8.69
CA TYR A 52 -8.94 8.44 8.43
C TYR A 52 -8.21 8.79 7.13
N ALA A 53 -7.02 8.24 6.89
CA ALA A 53 -6.25 8.54 5.68
C ALA A 53 -6.98 8.11 4.39
N VAL A 54 -7.58 6.92 4.34
CA VAL A 54 -8.30 6.47 3.14
C VAL A 54 -9.58 7.27 2.88
N GLN A 55 -10.13 7.94 3.90
CA GLN A 55 -11.31 8.80 3.79
C GLN A 55 -10.96 10.26 3.49
N ALA A 56 -9.87 10.77 4.06
CA ALA A 56 -9.53 12.20 4.04
C ALA A 56 -8.43 12.57 3.03
N CYS A 57 -7.52 11.65 2.69
CA CYS A 57 -6.45 11.95 1.76
C CYS A 57 -7.02 12.14 0.35
N PRO A 58 -6.80 13.30 -0.32
CA PRO A 58 -7.31 13.52 -1.68
C PRO A 58 -6.83 12.48 -2.69
N PHE A 59 -5.60 11.96 -2.54
CA PHE A 59 -5.08 10.92 -3.43
C PHE A 59 -5.73 9.55 -3.19
N LEU A 60 -5.98 9.17 -1.93
CA LEU A 60 -6.58 7.87 -1.62
C LEU A 60 -8.09 7.85 -1.84
N ALA A 61 -8.77 8.94 -1.48
CA ALA A 61 -10.21 9.03 -1.56
C ALA A 61 -10.71 9.35 -2.98
N ASN A 62 -9.97 10.06 -3.84
CA ASN A 62 -10.43 10.39 -5.19
C ASN A 62 -9.70 9.56 -6.26
N PRO A 63 -10.35 8.57 -6.90
CA PRO A 63 -9.75 7.70 -7.93
C PRO A 63 -9.17 8.45 -9.13
N ARG A 64 -9.63 9.68 -9.41
CA ARG A 64 -9.15 10.50 -10.53
C ARG A 64 -7.96 11.38 -10.15
N MET A 65 -7.57 11.41 -8.88
CA MET A 65 -6.47 12.24 -8.41
C MET A 65 -5.14 11.77 -9.01
N ARG A 66 -4.36 12.74 -9.50
CA ARG A 66 -3.00 12.52 -10.01
C ARG A 66 -1.99 13.05 -9.01
N ARG A 67 -0.80 12.45 -8.98
CA ARG A 67 0.31 12.97 -8.17
C ARG A 67 0.71 14.34 -8.70
N ASN A 68 0.93 15.29 -7.79
CA ASN A 68 1.48 16.58 -8.16
C ASN A 68 3.01 16.46 -8.25
N GLU A 69 3.56 16.78 -9.41
CA GLU A 69 5.01 16.75 -9.68
C GLU A 69 5.62 18.16 -9.70
N LYS A 70 4.81 19.21 -9.52
CA LYS A 70 5.27 20.60 -9.43
C LYS A 70 5.82 20.88 -8.03
N ASP A 71 6.82 21.76 -7.98
CA ASP A 71 7.41 22.29 -6.74
C ASP A 71 7.94 21.21 -5.79
N LEU A 72 8.35 20.06 -6.34
CA LEU A 72 9.04 19.04 -5.57
C LEU A 72 10.40 19.59 -5.11
N PRO A 73 10.81 19.32 -3.85
CA PRO A 73 12.16 19.65 -3.38
C PRO A 73 13.23 19.09 -4.32
N SER A 74 14.34 19.80 -4.48
CA SER A 74 15.45 19.37 -5.35
C SER A 74 16.09 18.05 -4.90
N ASP A 75 15.96 17.70 -3.62
CA ASP A 75 16.39 16.45 -3.03
C ASP A 75 15.29 15.38 -2.96
N HIS A 76 14.17 15.57 -3.68
CA HIS A 76 13.09 14.58 -3.79
C HIS A 76 13.63 13.26 -4.32
N ARG A 77 13.28 12.18 -3.62
CA ARG A 77 13.62 10.80 -4.00
C ARG A 77 12.35 10.01 -4.16
N GLU A 78 12.30 9.22 -5.22
CA GLU A 78 11.24 8.22 -5.36
C GLU A 78 11.35 7.16 -4.26
N PRO A 79 10.22 6.63 -3.77
CA PRO A 79 10.23 5.48 -2.87
C PRO A 79 10.92 4.27 -3.51
N ALA A 80 11.44 3.38 -2.67
CA ALA A 80 12.02 2.13 -3.16
C ALA A 80 10.99 1.25 -3.87
N GLY A 81 11.48 0.40 -4.77
CA GLY A 81 10.68 -0.47 -5.63
C GLY A 81 10.08 0.27 -6.82
N THR A 82 9.33 -0.47 -7.64
CA THR A 82 8.78 0.05 -8.88
C THR A 82 7.33 0.48 -8.67
N MET A 83 7.07 1.79 -8.65
CA MET A 83 5.72 2.33 -8.40
C MET A 83 4.85 2.29 -9.67
N ILE A 84 3.62 1.79 -9.55
CA ILE A 84 2.57 2.05 -10.55
C ILE A 84 2.10 3.49 -10.36
N ARG A 85 2.29 4.35 -11.37
CA ARG A 85 2.11 5.82 -11.25
C ARG A 85 0.64 6.25 -11.16
N ARG A 86 -0.29 5.45 -11.71
CA ARG A 86 -1.73 5.75 -11.65
C ARG A 86 -2.27 5.61 -10.24
N ASN A 87 -3.37 6.30 -9.98
CA ASN A 87 -4.16 6.09 -8.77
C ASN A 87 -4.68 4.63 -8.73
N PRO A 88 -4.60 3.93 -7.59
CA PRO A 88 -5.13 2.58 -7.47
C PRO A 88 -6.66 2.51 -7.62
N GLY A 89 -7.40 3.59 -7.40
CA GLY A 89 -8.87 3.64 -7.52
C GLY A 89 -9.66 2.94 -6.40
N ALA A 90 -9.04 1.96 -5.74
CA ALA A 90 -9.51 1.35 -4.51
C ALA A 90 -8.34 1.16 -3.55
N ILE A 91 -8.55 1.34 -2.25
CA ILE A 91 -7.53 1.22 -1.21
C ILE A 91 -8.00 0.23 -0.15
N GLY A 92 -7.19 -0.78 0.14
CA GLY A 92 -7.39 -1.73 1.22
C GLY A 92 -6.64 -1.31 2.47
N ILE A 93 -7.27 -1.37 3.63
CA ILE A 93 -6.57 -1.34 4.91
C ILE A 93 -6.18 -2.77 5.25
N TRP A 94 -4.93 -3.13 5.00
CA TRP A 94 -4.36 -4.44 5.27
C TRP A 94 -3.82 -4.50 6.69
N VAL A 95 -4.47 -5.27 7.56
CA VAL A 95 -4.08 -5.40 8.96
C VAL A 95 -3.38 -6.73 9.17
N THR A 96 -2.11 -6.69 9.60
CA THR A 96 -1.32 -7.89 9.91
C THR A 96 -0.55 -7.74 11.22
N LYS A 97 -0.14 -8.86 11.81
CA LYS A 97 0.77 -8.89 12.97
C LYS A 97 2.24 -8.93 12.54
N GLN A 98 2.53 -9.31 11.29
CA GLN A 98 3.88 -9.60 10.83
C GLN A 98 4.18 -8.85 9.53
N TYR A 99 5.34 -8.21 9.50
CA TYR A 99 5.93 -7.64 8.28
C TYR A 99 7.44 -7.64 8.44
N SER A 100 8.16 -7.59 7.32
CA SER A 100 9.62 -7.42 7.32
C SER A 100 10.02 -6.20 6.50
N ALA A 101 10.93 -5.39 7.03
CA ALA A 101 11.58 -4.32 6.27
C ALA A 101 12.75 -4.93 5.47
N VAL A 102 12.71 -4.77 4.15
CA VAL A 102 13.71 -5.31 3.22
C VAL A 102 14.36 -4.15 2.50
N ARG A 103 15.70 -4.09 2.50
CA ARG A 103 16.44 -3.09 1.73
C ARG A 103 16.24 -3.37 0.24
N CYS A 104 15.89 -2.33 -0.52
CA CYS A 104 15.70 -2.39 -1.96
C CYS A 104 16.32 -1.15 -2.58
N GLY A 105 17.47 -1.33 -3.26
CA GLY A 105 18.32 -0.22 -3.69
C GLY A 105 18.72 0.70 -2.52
N ASP A 106 18.46 1.99 -2.69
CA ASP A 106 18.74 3.04 -1.70
C ASP A 106 17.61 3.28 -0.70
N GLY A 107 16.55 2.47 -0.73
CA GLY A 107 15.45 2.58 0.23
C GLY A 107 15.01 1.23 0.80
N VAL A 108 13.78 1.21 1.33
CA VAL A 108 13.22 0.08 2.06
C VAL A 108 11.83 -0.23 1.51
N LEU A 109 11.54 -1.51 1.31
CA LEU A 109 10.21 -2.04 1.09
C LEU A 109 9.75 -2.84 2.32
N PHE A 110 8.46 -2.83 2.58
CA PHE A 110 7.83 -3.63 3.61
C PHE A 110 7.12 -4.81 2.96
N ARG A 111 7.57 -6.02 3.28
CA ARG A 111 6.91 -7.26 2.88
C ARG A 111 5.90 -7.64 3.94
N LEU A 112 4.64 -7.71 3.54
CA LEU A 112 3.50 -7.95 4.43
C LEU A 112 3.27 -9.45 4.63
N GLY A 113 3.03 -9.84 5.88
CA GLY A 113 2.47 -11.15 6.19
C GLY A 113 0.98 -11.23 5.86
N ASP A 114 0.39 -12.39 6.08
CA ASP A 114 -1.04 -12.60 5.88
C ASP A 114 -1.87 -11.71 6.82
N PRO A 115 -3.05 -11.27 6.36
CA PRO A 115 -3.83 -10.31 7.11
C PRO A 115 -4.71 -11.05 8.14
N GLU A 116 -4.93 -10.37 9.26
CA GLU A 116 -5.98 -10.70 10.21
C GLU A 116 -7.31 -10.07 9.76
N ARG A 117 -7.24 -8.96 9.01
CA ARG A 117 -8.37 -8.23 8.47
C ARG A 117 -7.95 -7.42 7.26
N VAL A 118 -8.83 -7.37 6.26
CA VAL A 118 -8.72 -6.42 5.14
C VAL A 118 -10.06 -5.73 4.96
N VAL A 119 -10.05 -4.41 4.81
CA VAL A 119 -11.25 -3.66 4.46
C VAL A 119 -10.95 -2.68 3.33
N TRP A 120 -11.75 -2.73 2.28
CA TRP A 120 -11.54 -1.94 1.07
C TRP A 120 -12.41 -0.70 1.04
N TYR A 121 -11.85 0.37 0.51
CA TYR A 121 -12.49 1.66 0.34
C TYR A 121 -12.31 2.17 -1.09
N ARG A 122 -13.32 2.92 -1.56
CA ARG A 122 -13.30 3.74 -2.77
C ARG A 122 -14.13 4.97 -2.47
N GLU A 123 -13.65 6.16 -2.79
CA GLU A 123 -14.42 7.40 -2.54
C GLU A 123 -14.81 7.59 -1.07
N GLY A 124 -13.95 7.14 -0.15
CA GLY A 124 -14.17 7.23 1.30
C GLY A 124 -15.21 6.27 1.88
N ARG A 125 -15.98 5.57 1.04
CA ARG A 125 -16.92 4.51 1.44
C ARG A 125 -16.29 3.12 1.27
N LYS A 126 -16.93 2.08 1.81
CA LYS A 126 -16.53 0.69 1.53
C LYS A 126 -16.65 0.41 0.02
N ALA A 127 -15.62 -0.22 -0.54
CA ALA A 127 -15.60 -0.62 -1.94
C ALA A 127 -16.34 -1.95 -2.15
N THR A 128 -16.92 -2.13 -3.33
CA THR A 128 -17.46 -3.43 -3.76
C THR A 128 -16.35 -4.31 -4.32
N ARG A 129 -16.62 -5.62 -4.43
CA ARG A 129 -15.72 -6.56 -5.10
C ARG A 129 -15.36 -6.12 -6.52
N ALA A 130 -16.38 -5.76 -7.31
CA ALA A 130 -16.19 -5.34 -8.70
C ALA A 130 -15.27 -4.12 -8.83
N GLU A 131 -15.35 -3.15 -7.90
CA GLU A 131 -14.49 -1.96 -7.91
C GLU A 131 -13.02 -2.30 -7.62
N VAL A 132 -12.76 -3.31 -6.78
CA VAL A 132 -11.40 -3.78 -6.49
C VAL A 132 -10.87 -4.64 -7.65
N GLU A 133 -11.71 -5.48 -8.24
CA GLU A 133 -11.37 -6.31 -9.40
C GLU A 133 -11.03 -5.47 -10.63
N GLU A 134 -11.79 -4.41 -10.93
CA GLU A 134 -11.49 -3.45 -12.00
C GLU A 134 -10.06 -2.87 -11.84
N SER A 135 -9.68 -2.54 -10.61
CA SER A 135 -8.33 -2.04 -10.31
C SER A 135 -7.25 -3.11 -10.49
N ILE A 136 -7.55 -4.36 -10.12
CA ILE A 136 -6.65 -5.50 -10.32
C ILE A 136 -6.42 -5.73 -11.82
N GLU A 137 -7.49 -5.84 -12.60
CA GLU A 137 -7.43 -6.12 -14.04
C GLU A 137 -6.63 -5.06 -14.79
N SER A 138 -6.83 -3.80 -14.45
CA SER A 138 -6.06 -2.68 -15.02
C SER A 138 -4.63 -2.56 -14.47
N GLY A 139 -4.27 -3.30 -13.41
CA GLY A 139 -2.97 -3.23 -12.74
C GLY A 139 -2.03 -4.39 -13.07
N LEU A 140 -2.58 -5.60 -13.26
CA LEU A 140 -1.79 -6.81 -13.54
C LEU A 140 -0.88 -6.69 -14.77
N PRO A 141 -1.30 -6.09 -15.90
CA PRO A 141 -0.42 -5.94 -17.06
C PRO A 141 0.83 -5.11 -16.74
N GLU A 142 0.73 -4.13 -15.83
CA GLU A 142 1.87 -3.31 -15.43
C GLU A 142 2.87 -4.07 -14.57
N LEU A 143 2.41 -5.06 -13.79
CA LEU A 143 3.31 -5.97 -13.06
C LEU A 143 4.04 -6.92 -14.02
N LEU A 144 3.34 -7.47 -15.01
CA LEU A 144 3.92 -8.39 -16.00
C LEU A 144 4.94 -7.71 -16.91
N LYS A 145 4.64 -6.51 -17.43
CA LYS A 145 5.54 -5.75 -18.31
C LYS A 145 6.90 -5.46 -17.69
N ARG A 146 6.97 -5.41 -16.36
CA ARG A 146 8.21 -5.10 -15.63
C ARG A 146 9.14 -6.32 -15.50
N GLY A 147 8.66 -7.52 -15.81
CA GLY A 147 9.46 -8.75 -15.80
C GLY A 147 9.92 -9.20 -14.41
N GLU A 148 9.44 -8.56 -13.34
CA GLU A 148 9.82 -8.86 -11.96
C GLU A 148 9.12 -10.12 -11.41
N ILE A 149 7.99 -10.51 -12.01
CA ILE A 149 7.14 -11.63 -11.58
C ILE A 149 6.70 -12.40 -12.82
N SER A 150 6.84 -13.73 -12.81
CA SER A 150 6.34 -14.59 -13.89
C SER A 150 4.80 -14.65 -13.94
N ALA A 151 4.22 -15.01 -15.09
CA ALA A 151 2.77 -15.13 -15.22
C ALA A 151 2.16 -16.17 -14.25
N ASP A 152 2.86 -17.29 -14.03
CA ASP A 152 2.42 -18.35 -13.12
C ASP A 152 2.50 -17.90 -11.66
N GLU A 153 3.59 -17.22 -11.28
CA GLU A 153 3.73 -16.65 -9.95
C GLU A 153 2.66 -15.60 -9.68
N LEU A 154 2.38 -14.72 -10.64
CA LEU A 154 1.34 -13.70 -10.52
C LEU A 154 -0.05 -14.33 -10.36
N THR A 155 -0.33 -15.41 -11.09
CA THR A 155 -1.55 -16.20 -10.94
C THR A 155 -1.68 -16.78 -9.54
N GLY A 156 -0.60 -17.36 -9.00
CA GLY A 156 -0.57 -17.88 -7.64
C GLY A 156 -0.79 -16.79 -6.58
N LEU A 157 -0.15 -15.63 -6.74
CA LEU A 157 -0.31 -14.49 -5.84
C LEU A 157 -1.72 -13.90 -5.88
N ARG A 158 -2.33 -13.78 -7.07
CA ARG A 158 -3.72 -13.34 -7.22
C ARG A 158 -4.67 -14.26 -6.46
N ARG A 159 -4.52 -15.58 -6.62
CA ARG A 159 -5.34 -16.57 -5.92
C ARG A 159 -5.23 -16.45 -4.40
N LYS A 160 -4.04 -16.15 -3.87
CA LYS A 160 -3.84 -15.91 -2.43
C LYS A 160 -4.48 -14.61 -1.94
N ALA A 161 -4.66 -13.61 -2.80
CA ALA A 161 -5.28 -12.34 -2.45
C ALA A 161 -6.83 -12.39 -2.49
N GLU A 162 -7.39 -13.28 -3.30
CA GLU A 162 -8.83 -13.41 -3.57
C GLU A 162 -9.73 -13.55 -2.33
N PRO A 163 -9.37 -14.34 -1.29
CA PRO A 163 -10.17 -14.44 -0.06
C PRO A 163 -10.28 -13.12 0.72
N TYR A 164 -9.43 -12.13 0.41
CA TYR A 164 -9.37 -10.86 1.10
C TYR A 164 -10.02 -9.72 0.33
N LEU A 165 -10.60 -10.00 -0.84
CA LEU A 165 -11.43 -9.04 -1.57
C LEU A 165 -12.80 -8.90 -0.86
N PRO A 166 -13.51 -7.77 -1.02
CA PRO A 166 -14.84 -7.60 -0.46
C PRO A 166 -15.77 -8.73 -0.88
N ALA A 167 -16.78 -9.07 -0.06
CA ALA A 167 -17.81 -10.01 -0.47
C ALA A 167 -18.50 -9.53 -1.76
#